data_AF-A0A350JNB3-F1
#
_entry.id   AF-A0A350JNB3-F1
#
_cell.length_a   1.000
_cell.length_b   1.000
_cell.length_c   1.000
_cell.angle_alpha   90.00
_cell.angle_beta   90.00
_cell.angle_gamma   90.00
#
_symmetry.space_group_name_H-M   'P 1'
#
loop_
_entity.id
_entity.type
_entity.pdbx_description
1 polymer ?
#
loop_
_entity_poly.entity_id
_entity_poly.type
_entity_poly.pdbx_seq_one_letter_code
_entity_poly.pdbx_strand_id
1 'polypeptide(L)'
;DYMEWTIFPALEMANSEIIDPFSKDANAYDVKGHYPSGDVKLPSYLDGVVGDKGMYSTIADLYAFYKTIKSQNPISDSLWAEATSPKAKTGASAFYGYGWRIKPLPEANDTLIYHNGWWRGFRTYFWMSS
;
A
#
# COMPACT_ATOMS: atom_id res chain seq x y z
N ASP A 1 -16.00 5.92 -1.35
CA ASP A 1 -16.20 7.26 -1.94
C ASP A 1 -14.94 7.88 -2.57
N TYR A 2 -14.11 8.68 -1.89
CA TYR A 2 -13.02 9.42 -2.56
C TYR A 2 -11.98 8.52 -3.26
N MET A 3 -11.57 7.43 -2.61
CA MET A 3 -10.62 6.47 -3.20
C MET A 3 -11.17 5.83 -4.47
N GLU A 4 -12.43 5.39 -4.44
CA GLU A 4 -13.09 4.68 -5.55
C GLU A 4 -13.36 5.57 -6.75
N TRP A 5 -13.78 6.82 -6.53
CA TRP A 5 -14.19 7.72 -7.61
C TRP A 5 -13.06 8.59 -8.15
N THR A 6 -12.01 8.83 -7.35
CA THR A 6 -10.94 9.76 -7.72
C THR A 6 -9.60 9.05 -7.88
N ILE A 7 -9.17 8.30 -6.87
CA ILE A 7 -7.79 7.80 -6.80
C ILE A 7 -7.59 6.54 -7.65
N PHE A 8 -8.37 5.48 -7.42
CA PHE A 8 -8.20 4.24 -8.15
C PHE A 8 -8.35 4.38 -9.68
N PRO A 9 -9.34 5.13 -10.20
CA PRO A 9 -9.46 5.35 -11.64
C PRO A 9 -8.25 6.11 -12.21
N ALA A 10 -7.76 7.13 -11.51
CA ALA A 10 -6.61 7.92 -11.96
C ALA A 10 -5.29 7.13 -11.94
N LEU A 11 -5.23 6.04 -11.16
CA LEU A 11 -4.07 5.15 -11.06
C LEU A 11 -4.22 3.85 -11.87
N GLU A 12 -5.31 3.71 -12.64
CA GLU A 12 -5.65 2.49 -13.39
C GLU A 12 -5.81 1.24 -12.48
N MET A 13 -6.23 1.43 -11.23
CA MET A 13 -6.38 0.38 -10.22
C MET A 13 -7.83 -0.15 -10.16
N ALA A 14 -8.30 -0.75 -11.24
CA ALA A 14 -9.72 -1.13 -11.41
C ALA A 14 -10.21 -2.28 -10.51
N ASN A 15 -9.30 -3.03 -9.88
CA ASN A 15 -9.59 -4.17 -9.00
C ASN A 15 -9.20 -3.87 -7.54
N SER A 16 -9.23 -2.59 -7.16
CA SER A 16 -8.90 -2.11 -5.83
C SER A 16 -10.15 -1.54 -5.16
N GLU A 17 -10.31 -1.85 -3.88
CA GLU A 17 -11.46 -1.41 -3.08
C GLU A 17 -11.04 -1.10 -1.66
N ILE A 18 -11.78 -0.21 -0.99
CA ILE A 18 -11.69 -0.06 0.46
C ILE A 18 -12.75 -0.98 1.05
N ILE A 19 -12.33 -1.95 1.85
CA ILE A 19 -13.27 -2.87 2.48
C ILE A 19 -14.16 -2.12 3.46
N ASP A 20 -15.45 -2.38 3.32
CA ASP A 20 -16.43 -2.20 4.37
C ASP A 20 -16.92 -3.58 4.84
N PRO A 21 -16.52 -4.02 6.05
CA PRO A 21 -16.89 -5.35 6.56
C PRO A 21 -18.38 -5.47 6.90
N PHE A 22 -19.14 -4.38 6.83
CA PHE A 22 -20.59 -4.39 7.07
C PHE A 22 -21.40 -4.52 5.78
N SER A 23 -20.83 -4.21 4.62
CA SER A 23 -21.53 -4.26 3.33
C SER A 23 -21.17 -5.46 2.45
N LYS A 24 -20.01 -6.10 2.67
CA LYS A 24 -19.58 -7.25 1.87
C LYS A 24 -19.26 -8.46 2.74
N ASP A 25 -19.84 -9.61 2.40
CA ASP A 25 -19.54 -10.88 3.07
C ASP A 25 -18.06 -11.22 2.87
N ALA A 26 -17.37 -11.49 3.97
CA ALA A 26 -15.99 -11.99 4.01
C ALA A 26 -15.75 -13.23 3.13
N ASN A 27 -16.78 -14.04 2.89
CA ASN A 27 -16.70 -15.21 2.03
C ASN A 27 -16.81 -14.90 0.53
N ALA A 28 -17.19 -13.68 0.17
CA ALA A 28 -17.26 -13.25 -1.23
C ALA A 28 -15.87 -12.99 -1.85
N TYR A 29 -14.81 -13.01 -1.04
CA TYR A 29 -13.43 -12.89 -1.50
C TYR A 29 -12.86 -14.25 -1.90
N ASP A 30 -12.33 -14.34 -3.12
CA ASP A 30 -11.67 -15.55 -3.64
C ASP A 30 -10.38 -15.90 -2.89
N VAL A 31 -9.69 -14.88 -2.37
CA VAL A 31 -8.47 -15.05 -1.59
C VAL A 31 -8.74 -14.73 -0.13
N LYS A 32 -8.41 -15.68 0.75
CA LYS A 32 -8.59 -15.57 2.19
C LYS A 32 -7.24 -15.49 2.89
N GLY A 33 -7.15 -14.63 3.90
CA GLY A 33 -6.01 -14.60 4.80
C GLY A 33 -6.07 -15.77 5.78
N HIS A 34 -4.92 -16.20 6.29
CA HIS A 34 -4.82 -17.36 7.18
C HIS A 34 -4.00 -17.07 8.43
N TYR A 35 -4.35 -17.76 9.53
CA TYR A 35 -3.48 -17.89 10.69
C TYR A 35 -2.26 -18.76 10.36
N PRO A 36 -1.17 -18.70 11.15
CA PRO A 36 -0.06 -19.64 10.99
C PRO A 36 -0.45 -21.11 11.11
N SER A 37 -1.57 -21.43 11.78
CA SER A 37 -2.15 -22.78 11.85
C SER A 37 -2.78 -23.25 10.53
N GLY A 38 -3.00 -22.35 9.57
CA GLY A 38 -3.71 -22.63 8.32
C GLY A 38 -5.20 -22.34 8.36
N ASP A 39 -5.75 -21.95 9.51
CA ASP A 39 -7.18 -21.58 9.61
C ASP A 39 -7.46 -20.25 8.91
N VAL A 40 -8.60 -20.16 8.23
CA VAL A 40 -9.05 -18.94 7.59
C VAL A 40 -9.27 -17.84 8.62
N LYS A 41 -8.69 -16.67 8.36
CA LYS A 41 -8.86 -15.45 9.16
C LYS A 41 -9.77 -14.48 8.42
N LEU A 42 -11.07 -14.61 8.66
CA LEU A 42 -12.07 -13.73 8.06
C LEU A 42 -11.93 -12.27 8.56
N PRO A 43 -12.24 -11.28 7.70
CA PRO A 43 -12.50 -9.90 8.11
C PRO A 43 -13.45 -9.80 9.31
N SER A 44 -13.26 -8.79 10.16
CA SER A 44 -14.16 -8.43 11.25
C SER A 44 -14.40 -6.92 11.28
N TYR A 45 -15.19 -6.43 12.24
CA TYR A 45 -15.49 -4.99 12.39
C TYR A 45 -14.24 -4.07 12.43
N LEU A 46 -13.08 -4.56 12.89
CA LEU A 46 -11.83 -3.79 12.91
C LEU A 46 -11.31 -3.46 11.50
N ASP A 47 -11.77 -4.19 10.49
CA ASP A 47 -11.45 -3.96 9.09
C ASP A 47 -12.22 -2.78 8.48
N GLY A 48 -13.20 -2.23 9.22
CA GLY A 48 -13.90 -1.00 8.85
C GLY A 48 -13.19 0.27 9.31
N VAL A 49 -12.06 0.16 10.02
CA VAL A 49 -11.21 1.31 10.34
C VAL A 49 -10.34 1.60 9.11
N VAL A 50 -10.54 2.78 8.52
CA VAL A 50 -9.87 3.22 7.29
C VAL A 50 -8.80 4.27 7.58
N GLY A 51 -7.81 4.37 6.68
CA GLY A 51 -6.75 5.38 6.72
C GLY A 51 -5.37 4.84 7.11
N ASP A 52 -5.31 3.80 7.93
CA ASP A 52 -4.08 3.05 8.19
C ASP A 52 -4.01 1.74 7.38
N LYS A 53 -5.16 1.10 7.15
CA LYS A 53 -5.37 -0.16 6.41
C LYS A 53 -6.75 -0.14 5.72
N GLY A 54 -7.18 -1.31 5.23
CA GLY A 54 -8.53 -1.52 4.68
C GLY A 54 -8.60 -1.59 3.15
N MET A 55 -7.53 -1.22 2.44
CA MET A 55 -7.47 -1.39 0.99
C MET A 55 -7.16 -2.84 0.61
N TYR A 56 -7.99 -3.41 -0.26
CA TYR A 56 -7.72 -4.65 -0.97
C TYR A 56 -7.40 -4.30 -2.43
N SER A 57 -6.47 -5.06 -3.02
CA SER A 57 -5.95 -4.77 -4.35
C SER A 57 -5.33 -6.03 -4.94
N THR A 58 -4.95 -5.95 -6.21
CA THR A 58 -4.28 -7.03 -6.94
C THR A 58 -2.83 -6.67 -7.25
N ILE A 59 -2.01 -7.65 -7.61
CA ILE A 59 -0.65 -7.38 -8.08
C ILE A 59 -0.66 -6.51 -9.35
N ALA A 60 -1.63 -6.70 -10.25
CA ALA A 60 -1.76 -5.92 -11.47
C ALA A 60 -2.02 -4.45 -11.17
N ASP A 61 -2.92 -4.16 -10.24
CA ASP A 61 -3.24 -2.80 -9.80
C ASP A 61 -2.06 -2.14 -9.07
N LEU A 62 -1.38 -2.85 -8.18
CA LEU A 62 -0.17 -2.34 -7.53
C LEU A 62 0.95 -2.06 -8.54
N TYR A 63 1.04 -2.86 -9.61
CA TYR A 63 1.97 -2.60 -10.71
C TYR A 63 1.55 -1.40 -11.56
N ALA A 64 0.25 -1.18 -11.78
CA ALA A 64 -0.25 0.06 -12.41
C ALA A 64 0.14 1.28 -11.56
N PHE A 65 -0.08 1.23 -10.26
CA PHE A 65 0.36 2.26 -9.32
C PHE A 65 1.87 2.52 -9.42
N TYR A 66 2.70 1.48 -9.42
CA TYR A 66 4.14 1.61 -9.63
C TYR A 66 4.49 2.38 -10.92
N LYS A 67 3.86 2.02 -12.04
CA LYS A 67 4.09 2.70 -13.33
C LYS A 67 3.71 4.17 -13.26
N THR A 68 2.56 4.51 -12.67
CA THR A 68 2.08 5.90 -12.56
C THR A 68 3.01 6.78 -11.73
N ILE A 69 3.57 6.24 -10.64
CA ILE A 69 4.61 6.92 -9.86
C ILE A 69 5.85 7.17 -10.72
N LYS A 70 6.33 6.15 -11.45
CA LYS A 70 7.54 6.29 -12.29
C LYS A 70 7.31 7.16 -13.54
N SER A 71 6.07 7.28 -14.02
CA SER A 71 5.70 8.16 -15.14
C SER A 71 5.26 9.56 -14.71
N GLN A 72 5.28 9.87 -13.40
CA GLN A 72 4.98 11.20 -12.84
C GLN A 72 3.57 11.73 -13.18
N ASN A 73 2.62 10.83 -13.38
CA ASN A 73 1.24 11.17 -13.74
C ASN A 73 0.30 10.13 -13.10
N PRO A 74 -0.67 10.56 -12.26
CA PRO A 74 -1.05 11.93 -11.90
C PRO A 74 -0.18 12.58 -10.80
N ILE A 75 0.80 11.85 -10.27
CA ILE A 75 1.62 12.33 -9.14
C ILE A 75 2.82 13.11 -9.69
N SER A 76 2.78 14.44 -9.56
CA SER A 76 3.92 15.29 -9.96
C SER A 76 5.20 14.95 -9.20
N ASP A 77 6.35 15.24 -9.80
CA ASP A 77 7.67 15.08 -9.19
C ASP A 77 7.81 15.76 -7.83
N SER A 78 7.30 16.97 -7.69
CA SER A 78 7.41 17.71 -6.42
C SER A 78 6.62 17.02 -5.30
N LEU A 79 5.42 16.51 -5.61
CA LEU A 79 4.60 15.78 -4.63
C LEU A 79 5.23 14.43 -4.27
N TRP A 80 5.77 13.71 -5.26
CA TRP A 80 6.46 12.46 -5.01
C TRP A 80 7.71 12.69 -4.14
N ALA A 81 8.55 13.66 -4.51
CA ALA A 81 9.74 14.02 -3.74
C ALA A 81 9.40 14.46 -2.31
N GLU A 82 8.31 15.20 -2.11
CA GLU A 82 7.84 15.57 -0.78
C GLU A 82 7.43 14.33 0.03
N ALA A 83 6.62 13.45 -0.54
CA ALA A 83 6.13 12.24 0.10
C ALA A 83 7.27 11.28 0.48
N THR A 84 8.33 11.23 -0.32
CA THR A 84 9.49 10.35 -0.11
C THR A 84 10.71 11.05 0.51
N SER A 85 10.54 12.27 1.00
CA SER A 85 11.58 12.96 1.77
C SER A 85 11.58 12.51 3.25
N PRO A 86 12.75 12.39 3.92
CA PRO A 86 12.80 12.07 5.34
C PRO A 86 12.06 13.12 6.19
N LYS A 87 10.98 12.71 6.87
CA LYS A 87 10.25 13.55 7.85
C LYS A 87 10.53 13.14 9.29
N ALA A 88 10.78 11.86 9.52
CA ALA A 88 11.13 11.30 10.83
C ALA A 88 12.24 10.27 10.71
N LYS A 89 13.14 10.21 11.70
CA LYS A 89 14.15 9.16 11.82
C LYS A 89 13.55 7.97 12.58
N THR A 90 13.65 6.78 12.01
CA THR A 90 13.11 5.53 12.58
C THR A 90 14.18 4.50 12.91
N GLY A 91 15.43 4.76 12.52
CA GLY A 91 16.61 3.95 12.85
C GLY A 91 17.91 4.63 12.43
N ALA A 92 19.05 3.94 12.53
CA ALA A 92 20.37 4.51 12.21
C ALA A 92 20.43 5.07 10.77
N SER A 93 20.01 4.26 9.80
CA SER A 93 19.89 4.60 8.37
C SER A 93 18.47 4.32 7.85
N ALA A 94 17.46 4.63 8.67
CA ALA A 94 16.06 4.40 8.34
C ALA A 94 15.23 5.64 8.70
N PHE A 95 14.36 6.02 7.78
CA PHE A 95 13.53 7.21 7.88
C PHE A 95 12.11 6.91 7.43
N TYR A 96 11.20 7.83 7.72
CA TYR A 96 9.81 7.79 7.31
C TYR A 96 9.39 9.11 6.67
N GLY A 97 8.72 9.02 5.53
CA GLY A 97 8.08 10.13 4.81
C GLY A 97 6.56 10.10 4.98
N TYR A 98 5.80 10.63 4.03
CA TYR A 98 4.35 10.54 4.04
C TYR A 98 3.88 9.19 3.51
N GLY A 99 3.78 8.22 4.42
CA GLY A 99 3.32 6.87 4.09
C GLY A 99 4.41 5.96 3.50
N TRP A 100 5.68 6.38 3.52
CA TRP A 100 6.80 5.64 2.94
C TRP A 100 7.93 5.44 3.94
N ARG A 101 8.48 4.22 3.99
CA ARG A 101 9.77 3.96 4.63
C ARG A 101 10.87 4.28 3.62
N ILE A 102 11.93 4.93 4.11
CA ILE A 102 13.05 5.41 3.30
C ILE A 102 14.33 4.85 3.90
N LYS A 103 15.13 4.17 3.08
CA LYS A 103 16.42 3.61 3.48
C LYS A 103 17.48 3.94 2.44
N PRO A 104 18.39 4.89 2.72
CA PRO A 104 19.55 5.13 1.88
C PRO A 104 20.41 3.87 1.79
N LEU A 105 20.91 3.57 0.59
CA LEU A 105 21.80 2.47 0.26
C LEU A 105 23.10 3.04 -0.34
N PRO A 106 24.04 3.53 0.51
CA PRO A 106 25.23 4.26 0.02
C PRO A 106 26.11 3.43 -0.91
N GLU A 107 26.23 2.12 -0.66
CA GLU A 107 27.03 1.20 -1.48
C GLU A 107 26.50 1.06 -2.91
N ALA A 108 25.19 1.24 -3.10
CA ALA A 108 24.52 1.16 -4.39
C ALA A 108 24.26 2.54 -5.02
N ASN A 109 24.64 3.63 -4.34
CA ASN A 109 24.25 4.99 -4.69
C ASN A 109 22.74 5.14 -4.96
N ASP A 110 21.92 4.52 -4.10
CA ASP A 110 20.47 4.41 -4.30
C ASP A 110 19.71 4.65 -2.99
N THR A 111 18.40 4.87 -3.07
CA THR A 111 17.49 4.94 -1.93
C THR A 111 16.32 4.00 -2.13
N LEU A 112 16.15 3.07 -1.18
CA LEU A 112 15.00 2.18 -1.13
C LEU A 112 13.80 2.92 -0.52
N ILE A 113 12.71 3.02 -1.27
CA ILE A 113 11.43 3.60 -0.88
C ILE A 113 10.42 2.47 -0.83
N TYR A 114 9.79 2.23 0.31
CA TYR A 114 8.94 1.04 0.47
C TYR A 114 7.83 1.16 1.49
N HIS A 115 6.81 0.33 1.31
CA HIS A 115 5.76 0.12 2.31
C HIS A 115 5.43 -1.36 2.43
N ASN A 116 5.37 -1.85 3.67
CA ASN A 116 4.96 -3.22 3.99
C ASN A 116 3.57 -3.21 4.58
N GLY A 117 2.76 -4.18 4.18
CA GLY A 117 1.44 -4.46 4.74
C GLY A 117 1.48 -5.75 5.53
N TRP A 118 0.86 -5.75 6.71
CA TRP A 118 0.57 -6.97 7.45
C TRP A 118 -0.80 -6.83 8.11
N TRP A 119 -1.75 -7.64 7.64
CA TRP A 119 -3.11 -7.60 8.16
C TRP A 119 -3.86 -8.89 7.85
N ARG A 120 -4.65 -9.37 8.80
CA ARG A 120 -5.57 -10.52 8.62
C ARG A 120 -4.99 -11.77 7.94
N GLY A 121 -3.69 -12.03 8.10
CA GLY A 121 -3.05 -13.20 7.47
C GLY A 121 -2.48 -12.93 6.08
N PHE A 122 -2.63 -11.72 5.57
CA PHE A 122 -1.93 -11.21 4.39
C PHE A 122 -0.63 -10.53 4.78
N ARG A 123 0.39 -10.70 3.94
CA ARG A 123 1.65 -9.94 3.98
C ARG A 123 1.96 -9.42 2.59
N THR A 124 2.27 -8.14 2.50
CA THR A 124 2.55 -7.46 1.24
C THR A 124 3.83 -6.65 1.36
N TYR A 125 4.64 -6.66 0.30
CA TYR A 125 5.89 -5.92 0.19
C TYR A 125 5.83 -5.10 -1.09
N PHE A 126 5.76 -3.78 -0.99
CA PHE A 126 5.75 -2.87 -2.13
C PHE A 126 6.96 -1.95 -2.08
N TRP A 127 7.99 -2.28 -2.86
CA TRP A 127 9.33 -1.73 -2.75
C TRP A 127 9.76 -1.14 -4.08
N MET A 128 10.37 0.03 -4.03
CA MET A 128 10.83 0.77 -5.19
C MET A 128 12.23 1.33 -4.92
N SER A 129 13.03 1.40 -5.97
CA SER A 129 14.31 2.09 -6.00
C SER A 129 14.11 3.42 -6.74
N SER A 130 14.81 4.46 -6.26
CA SER A 130 14.74 5.81 -6.82
C SER A 130 15.19 5.83 -8.27
#